data_AF-A0A6P0RET3-F1
#
_entry.id   AF-A0A6P0RET3-F1
#
_cell.length_a   1.000
_cell.length_b   1.000
_cell.length_c   1.000
_cell.angle_alpha   90.00
_cell.angle_beta   90.00
_cell.angle_gamma   90.00
#
_symmetry.space_group_name_H-M   'P 1'
#
loop_
_entity.id
_entity.type
_entity.pdbx_description
1 polymer ?
#
loop_
_entity_poly.entity_id
_entity_poly.type
_entity_poly.pdbx_seq_one_letter_code
_entity_poly.pdbx_strand_id
1 'polypeptide(L)'
;MNNKFVNYIAVTIVAALITITVLIIAVPLAKAGNMFVVSFVSFGAGIDRDTALEFENFLSTKYPDIRYEVNPAGYEGEFDYCFDLSDLSEEQQTAFQKESIEILQKSKLVEISEQDNCPKKL
;
A
#
# COMPACT_ATOMS: atom_id res chain seq x y z
N MET A 1 23.39 -27.49 51.70
CA MET A 1 23.53 -26.67 50.47
C MET A 1 22.35 -25.71 50.42
N ASN A 2 22.62 -24.41 50.32
CA ASN A 2 21.67 -23.33 50.68
C ASN A 2 20.66 -23.01 49.56
N ASN A 3 19.36 -23.13 49.89
CA ASN A 3 18.21 -22.76 49.04
C ASN A 3 18.22 -21.32 48.52
N LYS A 4 19.03 -20.43 49.11
CA LYS A 4 19.19 -19.05 48.64
C LYS A 4 19.94 -18.94 47.31
N PHE A 5 20.85 -19.88 47.02
CA PHE A 5 21.63 -19.87 45.79
C PHE A 5 20.79 -20.33 44.59
N VAL A 6 19.90 -21.30 44.80
CA VAL A 6 18.99 -21.83 43.77
C VAL A 6 17.97 -20.76 43.34
N ASN A 7 17.43 -19.99 44.29
CA ASN A 7 16.50 -18.90 43.97
C ASN A 7 17.16 -17.75 43.20
N TYR A 8 18.42 -17.41 43.50
CA TYR A 8 19.12 -16.33 42.81
C TYR A 8 19.37 -16.68 41.34
N ILE A 9 19.76 -17.92 41.06
CA ILE A 9 19.97 -18.41 39.69
C ILE A 9 18.64 -18.42 38.90
N ALA A 10 17.55 -18.85 39.53
CA ALA A 10 16.23 -18.88 38.90
C ALA A 10 15.70 -17.47 38.55
N VAL A 11 15.88 -16.48 39.43
CA VAL A 11 15.43 -15.10 39.19
C VAL A 11 16.22 -14.42 38.07
N THR A 12 17.51 -14.75 37.92
CA THR A 12 18.37 -14.13 36.89
C THR A 12 18.05 -14.65 35.48
N ILE A 13 17.67 -15.93 35.34
CA ILE A 13 17.31 -16.54 34.04
C ILE A 13 15.97 -15.98 33.53
N VAL A 14 14.99 -15.74 34.42
CA VAL A 14 13.68 -15.19 34.04
C VAL A 14 13.80 -13.74 33.55
N ALA A 15 14.65 -12.93 34.19
CA ALA A 15 14.88 -11.54 33.75
C ALA A 15 15.60 -11.45 32.38
N ALA A 16 16.50 -12.38 32.08
CA ALA A 16 17.18 -12.47 30.79
C ALA A 16 16.25 -12.93 29.65
N LEU A 17 15.23 -13.75 29.94
CA LEU A 17 14.23 -14.16 28.94
C LEU A 17 13.21 -13.04 28.61
N ILE A 18 12.84 -12.22 29.60
CA ILE A 18 11.90 -11.10 29.41
C ILE A 18 12.52 -9.96 28.61
N THR A 19 13.85 -9.83 28.58
CA THR A 19 14.54 -8.78 27.79
C THR A 19 14.77 -9.17 26.33
N ILE A 20 14.75 -10.46 25.98
CA ILE A 20 14.91 -10.92 24.59
C ILE A 20 13.61 -10.79 23.79
N THR A 21 12.44 -10.88 24.42
CA THR A 21 11.15 -10.74 23.73
C THR A 21 10.80 -9.30 23.34
N VAL A 22 11.40 -8.30 23.99
CA VAL A 22 11.15 -6.88 23.68
C VAL A 22 12.01 -6.38 22.52
N LEU A 23 13.02 -7.13 22.05
CA LEU A 23 13.86 -6.71 20.91
C LEU A 23 13.31 -7.13 19.53
N ILE A 24 12.01 -7.43 19.43
CA ILE A 24 11.26 -7.47 18.17
C ILE A 24 10.39 -6.21 18.10
N ILE A 25 10.96 -5.05 18.46
CA ILE A 25 10.34 -3.78 18.14
C ILE A 25 10.54 -3.62 16.64
N ALA A 26 9.44 -3.75 15.91
CA ALA A 26 9.23 -3.43 14.51
C ALA A 26 10.41 -2.67 13.90
N VAL A 27 11.28 -3.40 13.19
CA VAL A 27 12.08 -2.76 12.15
C VAL A 27 11.02 -2.32 11.13
N PRO A 28 10.79 -1.02 10.89
CA PRO A 28 10.01 -0.63 9.74
C PRO A 28 10.81 -1.15 8.55
N LEU A 29 10.28 -2.19 7.90
CA LEU A 29 10.76 -2.59 6.60
C LEU A 29 10.52 -1.36 5.75
N ALA A 30 11.57 -0.58 5.48
CA ALA A 30 11.53 0.47 4.50
C ALA A 30 11.13 -0.21 3.19
N LYS A 31 9.82 -0.17 2.90
CA LYS A 31 9.21 -0.81 1.74
C LYS A 31 9.76 -0.05 0.55
N ALA A 32 10.71 -0.68 -0.15
CA ALA A 32 11.17 -0.20 -1.43
C ALA A 32 9.95 -0.19 -2.35
N GLY A 33 9.64 0.99 -2.90
CA GLY A 33 8.56 1.17 -3.86
C GLY A 33 7.14 1.12 -3.33
N ASN A 34 6.63 2.26 -2.87
CA ASN A 34 5.24 2.37 -2.39
C ASN A 34 4.31 2.99 -3.44
N MET A 35 4.52 2.69 -4.71
CA MET A 35 3.67 3.24 -5.74
C MET A 35 2.45 2.37 -5.93
N PHE A 36 1.28 2.93 -5.64
CA PHE A 36 0.00 2.29 -5.91
C PHE A 36 -0.40 2.61 -7.35
N VAL A 37 -0.56 1.60 -8.18
CA VAL A 37 -0.83 1.73 -9.61
C VAL A 37 -2.24 1.24 -9.90
N VAL A 38 -3.02 2.07 -10.59
CA VAL A 38 -4.34 1.73 -11.12
C VAL A 38 -4.30 1.86 -12.64
N SER A 39 -4.42 0.72 -13.33
CA SER A 39 -4.32 0.61 -14.78
C SER A 39 -5.70 0.42 -15.41
N PHE A 40 -6.13 1.38 -16.22
CA PHE A 40 -7.31 1.24 -17.06
C PHE A 40 -6.90 0.60 -18.39
N VAL A 41 -7.31 -0.64 -18.61
CA VAL A 41 -6.92 -1.47 -19.76
C VAL A 41 -8.08 -1.66 -20.74
N SER A 42 -7.78 -2.03 -21.99
CA SER A 42 -8.80 -2.39 -22.96
C SER A 42 -8.57 -3.75 -23.59
N PHE A 43 -9.67 -4.41 -23.96
CA PHE A 43 -9.68 -5.65 -24.74
C PHE A 43 -10.34 -5.45 -26.12
N GLY A 44 -10.17 -4.26 -26.73
CA GLY A 44 -10.63 -3.96 -28.09
C GLY A 44 -11.93 -3.15 -28.19
N ALA A 45 -12.35 -2.49 -27.11
CA ALA A 45 -13.57 -1.66 -27.07
C ALA A 45 -13.37 -0.34 -26.30
N GLY A 46 -12.12 0.06 -26.04
CA GLY A 46 -11.80 1.13 -25.10
C GLY A 46 -11.88 0.72 -23.63
N ILE A 47 -11.69 1.70 -22.76
CA ILE A 47 -11.72 1.54 -21.30
C ILE A 47 -13.13 1.68 -20.73
N ASP A 48 -13.28 1.29 -19.46
CA ASP A 48 -14.48 1.59 -18.67
C ASP A 48 -14.47 3.06 -18.21
N ARG A 49 -15.07 3.93 -19.03
CA ARG A 49 -15.12 5.38 -18.79
C ARG A 49 -15.95 5.77 -17.57
N ASP A 50 -17.01 5.03 -17.27
CA ASP A 50 -17.88 5.35 -16.13
C ASP A 50 -17.14 5.10 -14.82
N THR A 51 -16.40 3.98 -14.72
CA THR A 51 -15.52 3.70 -13.58
C THR A 51 -14.40 4.74 -13.47
N ALA A 52 -13.82 5.18 -14.59
CA ALA A 52 -12.79 6.22 -14.60
C ALA A 52 -13.32 7.55 -14.03
N LEU A 53 -14.51 7.99 -14.48
CA LEU A 53 -15.16 9.20 -13.98
C LEU A 53 -15.55 9.10 -12.50
N GLU A 54 -16.06 7.94 -12.06
CA GLU A 54 -16.36 7.70 -10.64
C GLU A 54 -15.09 7.84 -9.79
N PHE A 55 -13.97 7.27 -10.27
CA PHE A 55 -12.70 7.32 -9.56
C PHE A 55 -12.10 8.73 -9.55
N GLU A 56 -12.14 9.47 -10.65
CA GLU A 56 -11.72 10.89 -10.69
C GLU A 56 -12.52 11.77 -9.75
N ASN A 57 -13.84 11.54 -9.67
CA ASN A 57 -14.69 12.23 -8.70
C ASN A 57 -14.32 11.87 -7.25
N PHE A 58 -14.01 10.59 -6.98
CA PHE A 58 -13.51 10.16 -5.66
C PHE A 58 -12.18 10.86 -5.29
N LEU A 59 -11.23 10.92 -6.21
CA LEU A 59 -9.95 11.59 -5.99
C LEU A 59 -10.16 13.08 -5.69
N SER A 60 -10.90 13.78 -6.55
CA SER A 60 -11.11 15.23 -6.40
C SER A 60 -11.93 15.64 -5.17
N THR A 61 -12.84 14.77 -4.70
CA THR A 61 -13.71 15.09 -3.55
C THR A 61 -13.14 14.65 -2.21
N LYS A 62 -12.47 13.50 -2.15
CA LYS A 62 -12.02 12.90 -0.89
C LYS A 62 -10.52 12.98 -0.68
N TYR A 63 -9.75 13.02 -1.75
CA TYR A 63 -8.30 13.07 -1.73
C TYR A 63 -7.74 14.16 -2.66
N PRO A 64 -8.20 15.42 -2.56
CA PRO A 64 -7.84 16.48 -3.51
C PRO A 64 -6.34 16.79 -3.56
N ASP A 65 -5.62 16.50 -2.48
CA ASP A 65 -4.18 16.76 -2.34
C ASP A 65 -3.31 15.52 -2.63
N ILE A 66 -3.92 14.39 -3.03
CA ILE A 66 -3.13 13.18 -3.32
C ILE A 66 -2.33 13.35 -4.59
N ARG A 67 -1.05 12.96 -4.53
CA ARG A 67 -0.11 13.11 -5.62
C ARG A 67 -0.14 11.88 -6.50
N TYR A 68 -0.34 12.10 -7.80
CA TYR A 68 -0.27 11.04 -8.79
C TYR A 68 0.19 11.54 -10.14
N GLU A 69 0.72 10.62 -10.94
CA GLU A 69 0.99 10.81 -12.36
C GLU A 69 -0.04 10.02 -13.18
N VAL A 70 -0.35 10.51 -14.39
CA VAL A 70 -1.19 9.79 -15.35
C VAL A 70 -0.36 9.50 -16.59
N ASN A 71 -0.11 8.22 -16.84
CA ASN A 71 0.68 7.78 -17.99
C ASN A 71 -0.24 7.11 -19.02
N PRO A 72 -0.27 7.57 -20.28
CA PRO A 72 -0.87 6.81 -21.35
C PRO A 72 -0.23 5.42 -21.45
N ALA A 73 -1.05 4.39 -21.63
CA ALA A 73 -0.59 2.99 -21.63
C ALA A 73 -0.84 2.25 -22.95
N GLY A 74 -1.59 2.86 -23.88
CA GLY A 74 -1.88 2.30 -25.19
C GLY A 74 -2.80 3.18 -26.05
N TYR A 75 -3.43 2.57 -27.06
CA TYR A 75 -4.07 3.29 -28.16
C TYR A 75 -5.58 3.56 -27.96
N GLU A 76 -6.26 2.76 -27.13
CA GLU A 76 -7.72 2.83 -26.98
C GLU A 76 -8.17 3.66 -25.76
N GLY A 77 -7.33 4.60 -25.34
CA GLY A 77 -7.55 5.43 -24.15
C GLY A 77 -7.12 4.74 -22.84
N GLU A 78 -6.27 3.72 -22.94
CA GLU A 78 -5.65 3.06 -21.79
C GLU A 78 -4.67 4.00 -21.10
N PHE A 79 -4.67 3.99 -19.77
CA PHE A 79 -3.76 4.80 -18.97
C PHE A 79 -3.56 4.19 -17.58
N ASP A 80 -2.47 4.60 -16.95
CA ASP A 80 -2.08 4.22 -15.60
C ASP A 80 -2.11 5.45 -14.69
N TYR A 81 -2.86 5.39 -13.59
CA TYR A 81 -2.68 6.27 -12.45
C TYR A 81 -1.57 5.71 -11.56
N CYS A 82 -0.63 6.56 -11.21
CA CYS A 82 0.56 6.23 -10.44
C CYS A 82 0.62 7.10 -9.19
N PHE A 83 0.18 6.57 -8.07
CA PHE A 83 0.08 7.31 -6.82
C PHE A 83 1.36 7.21 -6.00
N ASP A 84 1.96 8.36 -5.68
CA ASP A 84 3.02 8.45 -4.68
C ASP A 84 2.39 8.63 -3.30
N LEU A 85 2.43 7.57 -2.51
CA LEU A 85 1.84 7.53 -1.18
C LEU A 85 2.85 7.85 -0.07
N SER A 86 4.09 8.23 -0.42
CA SER A 86 5.18 8.45 0.55
C SER A 86 4.90 9.58 1.54
N ASP A 87 4.09 10.56 1.14
CA ASP A 87 3.69 11.70 1.97
C ASP A 87 2.52 11.38 2.93
N LEU A 88 1.92 10.19 2.85
CA LEU A 88 0.79 9.77 3.68
C LEU A 88 1.23 8.87 4.85
N SER A 89 0.51 8.95 5.97
CA SER A 89 0.69 7.97 7.08
C SER A 89 0.23 6.57 6.67
N GLU A 90 0.73 5.51 7.31
CA GLU A 90 0.34 4.13 7.00
C GLU A 90 -1.19 3.91 7.08
N GLU A 91 -1.86 4.56 8.03
CA GLU A 91 -3.32 4.52 8.15
C GLU A 91 -4.00 5.18 6.95
N GLN A 92 -3.51 6.34 6.50
CA GLN A 92 -4.03 7.04 5.33
C GLN A 92 -3.76 6.25 4.04
N GLN A 93 -2.59 5.63 3.90
CA GLN A 93 -2.28 4.75 2.77
C GLN A 93 -3.26 3.58 2.71
N THR A 94 -3.46 2.91 3.85
CA THR A 94 -4.39 1.76 3.96
C THR A 94 -5.83 2.17 3.63
N ALA A 95 -6.28 3.31 4.15
CA ALA A 95 -7.61 3.84 3.87
C ALA A 95 -7.79 4.17 2.38
N PHE A 96 -6.84 4.90 1.79
CA PHE A 96 -6.86 5.27 0.38
C PHE A 96 -6.89 4.04 -0.54
N GLN A 97 -6.01 3.06 -0.30
CA GLN A 97 -5.96 1.84 -1.11
C GLN A 97 -7.26 1.03 -1.00
N LYS A 98 -7.77 0.84 0.22
CA LYS A 98 -9.01 0.11 0.45
C LYS A 98 -10.19 0.75 -0.29
N GLU A 99 -10.35 2.05 -0.14
CA GLU A 99 -11.47 2.78 -0.76
C GLU A 99 -11.34 2.83 -2.29
N SER A 100 -10.11 2.97 -2.80
CA SER A 100 -9.83 2.86 -4.24
C SER A 100 -10.25 1.49 -4.76
N ILE A 101 -9.84 0.40 -4.09
CA ILE A 101 -10.22 -0.96 -4.46
C ILE A 101 -11.75 -1.14 -4.42
N GLU A 102 -12.43 -0.58 -3.42
CA GLU A 102 -13.89 -0.68 -3.29
C GLU A 102 -14.65 -0.09 -4.50
N ILE A 103 -14.14 1.00 -5.06
CA ILE A 103 -14.68 1.64 -6.27
C ILE A 103 -14.31 0.83 -7.51
N LEU A 104 -13.02 0.51 -7.66
CA LEU A 104 -12.44 0.00 -8.90
C LEU A 104 -12.73 -1.48 -9.16
N GLN A 105 -12.93 -2.29 -8.12
CA GLN A 105 -13.22 -3.74 -8.26
C GLN A 105 -14.52 -4.04 -9.01
N LYS A 106 -15.36 -3.02 -9.25
CA LYS A 106 -16.58 -3.14 -10.06
C LYS A 106 -16.26 -3.38 -11.53
N SER A 107 -15.10 -2.94 -12.00
CA SER A 107 -14.68 -3.06 -13.39
C SER A 107 -13.71 -4.22 -13.60
N LYS A 108 -13.91 -4.96 -14.69
CA LYS A 108 -12.94 -5.97 -15.16
C LYS A 108 -11.84 -5.36 -16.04
N LEU A 109 -11.96 -4.07 -16.35
CA LEU A 109 -11.03 -3.30 -17.19
C LEU A 109 -10.12 -2.41 -16.34
N VAL A 110 -10.00 -2.72 -15.05
CA VAL A 110 -9.08 -2.06 -14.12
C VAL A 110 -8.20 -3.10 -13.46
N GLU A 111 -6.89 -2.88 -13.51
CA GLU A 111 -5.89 -3.66 -12.77
C GLU A 111 -5.26 -2.79 -11.68
N ILE A 112 -5.04 -3.37 -10.51
CA ILE A 112 -4.42 -2.69 -9.36
C ILE A 112 -3.14 -3.43 -9.00
N SER A 113 -2.04 -2.70 -8.84
CA SER A 113 -0.75 -3.27 -8.46
C SER A 113 0.07 -2.35 -7.58
N GLU A 114 1.03 -2.90 -6.84
CA GLU A 114 2.05 -2.16 -6.11
C GLU A 114 3.39 -2.31 -6.82
N GLN A 115 4.06 -1.21 -7.11
CA GLN A 115 5.32 -1.21 -7.87
C GLN A 115 6.33 -0.18 -7.34
N ASP A 116 7.60 -0.38 -7.70
CA ASP A 116 8.67 0.56 -7.36
C ASP A 116 8.61 1.87 -8.14
N ASN A 117 8.05 1.86 -9.34
CA ASN A 117 8.01 3.00 -10.26
C ASN A 117 6.76 2.96 -11.12
N CYS A 118 6.40 4.10 -11.71
CA CYS A 118 5.30 4.19 -12.66
C CYS A 118 5.62 3.45 -13.96
N PRO A 119 4.69 2.60 -14.46
CA PRO A 119 4.90 1.92 -15.72
C PRO A 119 5.13 2.97 -16.80
N LYS A 120 6.19 2.74 -17.59
CA LYS A 120 6.37 3.43 -18.86
C LYS A 120 5.75 2.56 -19.92
N LYS A 121 4.51 2.84 -20.28
CA LYS A 121 3.87 2.26 -21.46
C LYS A 121 3.70 3.35 -22.52
N LEU A 122 3.65 2.89 -23.77
CA LEU A 122 4.06 3.59 -24.99
C LEU A 122 2.95 4.43 -25.61
#